data_AF-A0A1Q3L7X3-F1
#
_entry.id   AF-A0A1Q3L7X3-F1
#
_cell.length_a   1.000
_cell.length_b   1.000
_cell.length_c   1.000
_cell.angle_alpha   90.00
_cell.angle_beta   90.00
_cell.angle_gamma   90.00
#
_symmetry.space_group_name_H-M   'P 1'
#
loop_
_entity.id
_entity.type
_entity.pdbx_description
1 polymer ?
#
loop_
_entity_poly.entity_id
_entity_poly.type
_entity_poly.pdbx_seq_one_letter_code
_entity_poly.pdbx_strand_id
1 'polypeptide(L)'
;MDETTKGFRLGDGTLVPWGTRFDEVVKDFERTGYASRDLVCPEAYGFATRYLEVTAPRPDRPILTVAYELATTDRPPKDVFAQLVIKLGMPGEIDRDELSPHAHSSSHVVLYANWKTKGHPIGVSFYGAPRESAFGDGIGKLYLSWGDLEAAAAPWMSAWLTANQEVEQAAGAVGKIQLFSVQYDTRVSLQNDPKRPADLCLNSPEILNTPHSIARQLNDKRFALWSDQTGTRWHLSTRSDTVLLGGPETSEVRLTQLEPARGGGSATIDIGRWWARDAWKSRSIAEAERALERVPGLTFKRYSGHDA
;
A
#
# COMPACT_ATOMS: atom_id res chain seq x y z
N MET A 1 6.61 24.34 -19.62
CA MET A 1 5.43 23.52 -20.00
C MET A 1 5.53 22.25 -19.17
N ASP A 2 4.50 21.96 -18.37
CA ASP A 2 4.55 21.08 -17.19
C ASP A 2 4.64 19.59 -17.56
N GLU A 3 5.81 19.14 -18.01
CA GLU A 3 6.08 17.73 -18.39
C GLU A 3 5.80 16.75 -17.25
N THR A 4 5.80 17.21 -15.99
CA THR A 4 5.44 16.43 -14.80
C THR A 4 3.99 15.96 -14.81
N THR A 5 3.13 16.57 -15.63
CA THR A 5 1.75 16.10 -15.88
C THR A 5 1.67 14.95 -16.87
N LYS A 6 2.72 14.72 -17.66
CA LYS A 6 2.80 13.63 -18.64
C LYS A 6 3.52 12.41 -18.09
N GLY A 7 4.47 12.62 -17.18
CA GLY A 7 5.29 11.55 -16.65
C GLY A 7 6.45 12.05 -15.79
N PHE A 8 7.47 11.21 -15.64
CA PHE A 8 8.67 11.48 -14.86
C PHE A 8 9.94 11.09 -15.62
N ARG A 9 11.10 11.66 -15.24
CA ARG A 9 12.37 11.38 -15.92
C ARG A 9 13.18 10.31 -15.19
N LEU A 10 13.75 9.38 -15.95
CA LEU A 10 14.80 8.50 -15.46
C LEU A 10 16.17 9.17 -15.53
N GLY A 11 17.19 8.54 -14.92
CA GLY A 11 18.55 9.07 -14.89
C GLY A 11 19.27 9.18 -16.23
N ASP A 12 18.79 8.46 -17.26
CA ASP A 12 19.25 8.58 -18.64
C ASP A 12 18.53 9.70 -19.42
N GLY A 13 17.62 10.44 -18.77
CA GLY A 13 16.80 11.48 -19.36
C GLY A 13 15.50 11.00 -20.01
N THR A 14 15.25 9.68 -20.06
CA THR A 14 14.01 9.12 -20.63
C THR A 14 12.79 9.61 -19.87
N LEU A 15 11.80 10.17 -20.58
CA LEU A 15 10.51 10.53 -20.01
C LEU A 15 9.58 9.32 -20.01
N VAL A 16 9.32 8.77 -18.83
CA VAL A 16 8.40 7.66 -18.61
C VAL A 16 7.00 8.20 -18.34
N PRO A 17 5.98 7.83 -19.13
CA PRO A 17 4.63 8.35 -18.93
C PRO A 17 4.00 7.82 -17.64
N TRP A 18 3.12 8.63 -17.02
CA TRP A 18 2.25 8.13 -15.96
C TRP A 18 1.38 6.98 -16.51
N GLY A 19 1.11 5.97 -15.68
CA GLY A 19 0.47 4.72 -16.11
C GLY A 19 1.44 3.58 -16.39
N THR A 20 2.74 3.87 -16.59
CA THR A 20 3.76 2.83 -16.77
C THR A 20 3.87 1.96 -15.51
N ARG A 21 3.88 0.65 -15.69
CA ARG A 21 3.96 -0.30 -14.57
C ARG A 21 5.37 -0.33 -13.98
N PHE A 22 5.46 -0.62 -12.68
CA PHE A 22 6.75 -0.70 -12.02
C PHE A 22 7.64 -1.79 -12.62
N ASP A 23 7.09 -2.97 -12.90
CA ASP A 23 7.78 -4.10 -13.53
C ASP A 23 8.24 -3.84 -14.98
N GLU A 24 7.74 -2.78 -15.63
CA GLU A 24 8.17 -2.33 -16.95
C GLU A 24 9.49 -1.55 -16.86
N VAL A 25 9.66 -0.76 -15.80
CA VAL A 25 10.82 0.11 -15.56
C VAL A 25 11.93 -0.60 -14.78
N VAL A 26 11.56 -1.33 -13.71
CA VAL A 26 12.49 -2.03 -12.83
C VAL A 26 12.40 -3.52 -13.12
N LYS A 27 13.52 -4.21 -13.33
CA LYS A 27 13.55 -5.66 -13.62
C LYS A 27 13.98 -6.52 -12.45
N ASP A 28 14.68 -5.94 -11.48
CA ASP A 28 15.19 -6.61 -10.29
C ASP A 28 14.43 -6.13 -9.04
N PHE A 29 13.41 -6.87 -8.63
CA PHE A 29 12.51 -6.52 -7.53
C PHE A 29 11.82 -7.74 -6.92
N GLU A 30 11.39 -7.61 -5.66
CA GLU A 30 10.52 -8.60 -5.02
C GLU A 30 9.12 -8.55 -5.62
N ARG A 31 8.59 -9.71 -6.03
CA ARG A 31 7.37 -9.79 -6.85
C ARG A 31 6.06 -9.48 -6.12
N THR A 32 6.09 -9.20 -4.83
CA THR A 32 4.89 -9.06 -3.99
C THR A 32 4.97 -7.85 -3.08
N GLY A 33 3.82 -7.23 -2.78
CA GLY A 33 3.74 -6.12 -1.83
C GLY A 33 4.17 -4.76 -2.42
N TYR A 34 4.41 -3.78 -1.55
CA TYR A 34 4.84 -2.44 -1.96
C TYR A 34 6.18 -2.50 -2.70
N ALA A 35 6.25 -1.88 -3.88
CA ALA A 35 7.43 -1.90 -4.71
C ALA A 35 8.16 -0.56 -4.64
N SER A 36 9.45 -0.59 -4.30
CA SER A 36 10.34 0.57 -4.34
C SER A 36 11.70 0.16 -4.91
N ARG A 37 12.33 1.06 -5.67
CA ARG A 37 13.71 0.89 -6.13
C ARG A 37 14.40 2.23 -6.34
N ASP A 38 15.63 2.31 -5.84
CA ASP A 38 16.56 3.40 -6.15
C ASP A 38 17.28 3.14 -7.48
N LEU A 39 17.27 4.14 -8.36
CA LEU A 39 17.93 4.14 -9.66
C LEU A 39 18.87 5.35 -9.75
N VAL A 40 20.05 5.15 -10.33
CA VAL A 40 21.01 6.24 -10.54
C VAL A 40 20.37 7.36 -11.35
N CYS A 41 20.48 8.59 -10.85
CA CYS A 41 19.91 9.77 -11.49
C CYS A 41 20.77 10.99 -11.12
N PRO A 42 21.69 11.42 -11.99
CA PRO A 42 22.59 12.54 -11.69
C PRO A 42 21.91 13.91 -11.81
N GLU A 43 20.84 14.01 -12.61
CA GLU A 43 20.10 15.25 -12.81
C GLU A 43 18.62 14.98 -13.13
N ALA A 44 17.73 15.79 -12.58
CA ALA A 44 16.32 15.84 -12.97
C ALA A 44 15.77 17.27 -12.90
N TYR A 45 14.98 17.66 -13.90
CA TYR A 45 14.30 18.97 -13.95
C TYR A 45 15.22 20.19 -13.78
N GLY A 46 16.49 20.06 -14.19
CA GLY A 46 17.52 21.08 -14.04
C GLY A 46 18.03 21.25 -12.60
N PHE A 47 17.94 20.20 -11.80
CA PHE A 47 18.53 20.10 -10.46
C PHE A 47 19.49 18.92 -10.41
N ALA A 48 20.64 19.11 -9.76
CA ALA A 48 21.56 18.02 -9.49
C ALA A 48 20.92 17.04 -8.48
N THR A 49 20.97 15.75 -8.79
CA THR A 49 20.39 14.68 -7.99
C THR A 49 21.42 13.56 -7.78
N ARG A 50 21.18 12.69 -6.79
CA ARG A 50 22.02 11.51 -6.54
C ARG A 50 21.42 10.27 -7.17
N TYR A 51 20.14 10.08 -6.91
CA TYR A 51 19.33 8.97 -7.38
C TYR A 51 17.86 9.39 -7.44
N LEU A 52 17.05 8.56 -8.06
CA LEU A 52 15.60 8.62 -7.98
C LEU A 52 15.08 7.33 -7.37
N GLU A 53 14.09 7.43 -6.50
CA GLU A 53 13.34 6.32 -5.94
C GLU A 53 12.01 6.23 -6.68
N VAL A 54 11.79 5.16 -7.45
CA VAL A 54 10.47 4.87 -8.05
C VAL A 54 9.67 3.99 -7.12
N THR A 55 8.39 4.30 -6.94
CA THR A 55 7.53 3.53 -6.05
C THR A 55 6.16 3.23 -6.66
N ALA A 56 5.65 2.04 -6.36
CA ALA A 56 4.33 1.60 -6.75
C ALA A 56 3.68 0.79 -5.61
N PRO A 57 2.34 0.80 -5.50
CA PRO A 57 1.59 -0.05 -4.58
C PRO A 57 1.97 -1.53 -4.66
N ARG A 58 2.27 -1.99 -5.88
CA ARG A 58 2.64 -3.36 -6.25
C ARG A 58 3.51 -3.35 -7.50
N PRO A 59 4.31 -4.39 -7.78
CA PRO A 59 5.15 -4.40 -8.98
C PRO A 59 4.36 -4.41 -10.30
N ASP A 60 3.17 -5.02 -10.31
CA ASP A 60 2.28 -5.09 -11.46
C ASP A 60 1.32 -3.88 -11.56
N ARG A 61 1.62 -2.80 -10.82
CA ARG A 61 0.83 -1.57 -10.73
C ARG A 61 1.62 -0.36 -11.20
N PRO A 62 0.95 0.75 -11.54
CA PRO A 62 1.65 1.90 -12.08
C PRO A 62 2.53 2.54 -11.00
N ILE A 63 3.64 3.12 -11.44
CA ILE A 63 4.45 3.97 -10.57
C ILE A 63 3.60 5.18 -10.19
N LEU A 64 3.44 5.39 -8.88
CA LEU A 64 2.61 6.48 -8.35
C LEU A 64 3.44 7.63 -7.79
N THR A 65 4.67 7.37 -7.34
CA THR A 65 5.56 8.40 -6.81
C THR A 65 6.98 8.15 -7.25
N VAL A 66 7.65 9.22 -7.65
CA VAL A 66 9.09 9.28 -7.88
C VAL A 66 9.68 10.35 -6.97
N ALA A 67 10.69 9.98 -6.20
CA ALA A 67 11.40 10.90 -5.33
C ALA A 67 12.86 11.04 -5.79
N TYR A 68 13.26 12.24 -6.18
CA TYR A 68 14.63 12.54 -6.58
C TYR A 68 15.39 13.06 -5.38
N GLU A 69 16.44 12.34 -4.97
CA GLU A 69 17.34 12.80 -3.92
C GLU A 69 18.18 13.96 -4.46
N LEU A 70 17.97 15.15 -3.93
CA LEU A 70 18.67 16.37 -4.33
C LEU A 70 20.12 16.30 -3.83
N ALA A 71 21.07 16.47 -4.72
CA ALA A 71 22.49 16.43 -4.37
C ALA A 71 22.89 17.60 -3.48
N THR A 72 23.87 17.39 -2.61
CA THR A 72 24.64 18.49 -2.01
C THR A 72 25.20 19.40 -3.10
N THR A 73 25.05 20.71 -2.92
CA THR A 73 25.59 21.74 -3.82
C THR A 73 26.39 22.76 -3.01
N ASP A 74 27.20 23.58 -3.67
CA ASP A 74 27.86 24.73 -3.02
C ASP A 74 26.86 25.81 -2.56
N ARG A 75 25.56 25.65 -2.88
CA ARG A 75 24.49 26.57 -2.50
C ARG A 75 23.75 26.04 -1.28
N PRO A 76 23.33 26.93 -0.37
CA PRO A 76 22.50 26.54 0.76
C PRO A 76 21.13 26.02 0.27
N PRO A 77 20.49 25.08 0.99
CA PRO A 77 19.19 24.51 0.61
C PRO A 77 18.09 25.54 0.32
N LYS A 78 18.12 26.70 1.00
CA LYS A 78 17.19 27.82 0.75
C LYS A 78 17.26 28.36 -0.68
N ASP A 79 18.44 28.31 -1.33
CA ASP A 79 18.63 28.79 -2.69
C ASP A 79 18.06 27.76 -3.69
N VAL A 80 18.22 26.47 -3.41
CA VAL A 80 17.57 25.39 -4.17
C VAL A 80 16.05 25.51 -4.07
N PHE A 81 15.52 25.75 -2.86
CA PHE A 81 14.11 26.02 -2.65
C PHE A 81 13.64 27.26 -3.42
N ALA A 82 14.39 28.37 -3.39
CA ALA A 82 14.07 29.57 -4.16
C ALA A 82 14.01 29.29 -5.67
N GLN A 83 14.90 28.46 -6.20
CA GLN A 83 14.84 28.02 -7.60
C GLN A 83 13.59 27.21 -7.93
N LEU A 84 13.14 26.32 -7.02
CA LEU A 84 11.88 25.62 -7.17
C LEU A 84 10.69 26.59 -7.20
N VAL A 85 10.68 27.59 -6.30
CA VAL A 85 9.64 28.64 -6.28
C VAL A 85 9.63 29.45 -7.58
N ILE A 86 10.80 29.80 -8.12
CA ILE A 86 10.90 30.51 -9.41
C ILE A 86 10.32 29.66 -10.55
N LYS A 87 10.59 28.34 -10.55
CA LYS A 87 10.13 27.44 -11.62
C LYS A 87 8.66 27.07 -11.52
N LEU A 88 8.15 26.83 -10.31
CA LEU A 88 6.83 26.23 -10.06
C LEU A 88 5.79 27.23 -9.52
N GLY A 89 6.21 28.45 -9.18
CA GLY A 89 5.40 29.44 -8.46
C GLY A 89 5.50 29.27 -6.95
N MET A 90 4.63 29.93 -6.19
CA MET A 90 4.58 29.73 -4.73
C MET A 90 3.91 28.39 -4.39
N PRO A 91 4.46 27.60 -3.44
CA PRO A 91 3.79 26.40 -2.96
C PRO A 91 2.48 26.77 -2.22
N GLY A 92 1.51 25.85 -2.27
CA GLY A 92 0.24 25.99 -1.55
C GLY A 92 0.37 25.67 -0.07
N GLU A 93 1.38 24.88 0.30
CA GLU A 93 1.67 24.49 1.69
C GLU A 93 3.18 24.55 1.94
N ILE A 94 3.56 25.10 3.09
CA ILE A 94 4.93 25.13 3.59
C ILE A 94 4.88 24.81 5.07
N ASP A 95 5.64 23.80 5.48
CA ASP A 95 5.89 23.46 6.87
C ASP A 95 7.40 23.59 7.17
N ARG A 96 7.73 24.09 8.36
CA ARG A 96 9.10 24.34 8.79
C ARG A 96 9.27 23.93 10.24
N ASP A 97 10.24 23.06 10.48
CA ASP A 97 10.62 22.60 11.83
C ASP A 97 12.07 22.97 12.16
N GLU A 98 12.42 24.23 11.88
CA GLU A 98 13.76 24.77 12.11
C GLU A 98 14.10 24.95 13.61
N LEU A 99 13.10 24.85 14.50
CA LEU A 99 13.25 25.04 15.96
C LEU A 99 13.33 23.73 16.75
N SER A 100 13.16 22.59 16.09
CA SER A 100 13.29 21.28 16.72
C SER A 100 14.70 21.06 17.29
N PRO A 101 14.84 20.39 18.45
CA PRO A 101 16.14 19.92 18.94
C PRO A 101 16.91 19.04 17.95
N HIS A 102 16.21 18.51 16.94
CA HIS A 102 16.75 17.67 15.88
C HIS A 102 16.93 18.40 14.54
N ALA A 103 16.75 19.73 14.49
CA ALA A 103 16.84 20.53 13.27
C ALA A 103 18.22 20.46 12.56
N HIS A 104 19.25 19.92 13.20
CA HIS A 104 20.57 19.70 12.61
C HIS A 104 20.82 18.25 12.18
N SER A 105 19.82 17.36 12.31
CA SER A 105 19.95 15.94 11.99
C SER A 105 19.68 15.66 10.52
N SER A 106 20.47 14.76 9.93
CA SER A 106 20.24 14.23 8.57
C SER A 106 18.99 13.34 8.47
N SER A 107 18.48 12.88 9.62
CA SER A 107 17.25 12.09 9.71
C SER A 107 16.00 12.94 9.95
N HIS A 108 16.14 14.26 10.07
CA HIS A 108 15.04 15.17 10.36
C HIS A 108 14.77 16.10 9.18
N VAL A 109 13.49 16.27 8.83
CA VAL A 109 13.04 17.20 7.78
C VAL A 109 12.78 18.55 8.42
N VAL A 110 13.54 19.57 8.01
CA VAL A 110 13.40 20.94 8.54
C VAL A 110 12.51 21.82 7.70
N LEU A 111 12.30 21.45 6.44
CA LEU A 111 11.39 22.14 5.53
C LEU A 111 10.67 21.12 4.68
N TYR A 112 9.36 21.23 4.60
CA TYR A 112 8.53 20.55 3.62
C TYR A 112 7.67 21.58 2.90
N ALA A 113 7.53 21.45 1.58
CA ALA A 113 6.64 22.30 0.80
C ALA A 113 5.95 21.52 -0.32
N ASN A 114 4.73 21.93 -0.65
CA ASN A 114 3.92 21.27 -1.67
C ASN A 114 3.21 22.30 -2.57
N TRP A 115 3.31 22.12 -3.89
CA TRP A 115 2.73 23.02 -4.89
C TRP A 115 1.34 22.59 -5.37
N LYS A 116 0.98 21.32 -5.26
CA LYS A 116 -0.30 20.78 -5.75
C LYS A 116 -0.74 19.60 -4.89
N THR A 117 -1.95 19.65 -4.35
CA THR A 117 -2.52 18.51 -3.59
C THR A 117 -3.36 17.56 -4.46
N LYS A 118 -3.68 17.94 -5.70
CA LYS A 118 -4.50 17.15 -6.64
C LYS A 118 -3.83 17.05 -8.02
N GLY A 119 -4.17 15.99 -8.76
CA GLY A 119 -3.64 15.74 -10.10
C GLY A 119 -2.24 15.13 -10.03
N HIS A 120 -1.21 15.96 -10.15
CA HIS A 120 0.18 15.51 -10.06
C HIS A 120 0.91 16.33 -8.99
N PRO A 121 0.89 15.88 -7.72
CA PRO A 121 1.55 16.59 -6.65
C PRO A 121 3.04 16.75 -6.90
N ILE A 122 3.55 17.95 -6.58
CA ILE A 122 4.97 18.24 -6.52
C ILE A 122 5.28 18.69 -5.11
N GLY A 123 6.12 17.93 -4.42
CA GLY A 123 6.55 18.22 -3.06
C GLY A 123 8.06 18.32 -2.98
N VAL A 124 8.58 19.00 -1.96
CA VAL A 124 10.00 18.94 -1.61
C VAL A 124 10.15 18.80 -0.11
N SER A 125 11.11 18.01 0.33
CA SER A 125 11.59 17.97 1.71
C SER A 125 13.07 18.33 1.74
N PHE A 126 13.52 19.07 2.75
CA PHE A 126 14.94 19.31 3.02
C PHE A 126 15.30 18.82 4.42
N TYR A 127 16.48 18.23 4.54
CA TYR A 127 16.98 17.71 5.80
C TYR A 127 17.73 18.75 6.61
N GLY A 128 17.82 18.53 7.93
CA GLY A 128 18.61 19.38 8.83
C GLY A 128 20.11 19.34 8.58
N ALA A 129 20.60 18.23 8.01
CA ALA A 129 21.97 18.04 7.54
C ALA A 129 22.00 17.08 6.33
N PRO A 130 23.08 17.06 5.52
CA PRO A 130 23.22 16.09 4.45
C PRO A 130 23.05 14.65 4.94
N ARG A 131 22.28 13.85 4.19
CA ARG A 131 22.05 12.42 4.45
C ARG A 131 22.93 11.59 3.53
N GLU A 132 23.75 10.75 4.13
CA GLU A 132 24.60 9.79 3.40
C GLU A 132 23.74 8.74 2.69
N SER A 133 24.16 8.34 1.49
CA SER A 133 23.57 7.25 0.73
C SER A 133 24.63 6.53 -0.11
N ALA A 134 24.31 5.36 -0.64
CA ALA A 134 25.19 4.63 -1.57
C ALA A 134 25.49 5.41 -2.87
N PHE A 135 24.71 6.45 -3.17
CA PHE A 135 24.84 7.30 -4.36
C PHE A 135 25.48 8.66 -4.05
N GLY A 136 25.94 8.87 -2.81
CA GLY A 136 26.47 10.13 -2.29
C GLY A 136 25.45 10.93 -1.50
N ASP A 137 25.92 12.00 -0.86
CA ASP A 137 25.12 12.75 0.11
C ASP A 137 24.03 13.59 -0.56
N GLY A 138 22.84 13.55 0.05
CA GLY A 138 21.68 14.32 -0.38
C GLY A 138 21.21 15.33 0.68
N ILE A 139 20.56 16.39 0.24
CA ILE A 139 20.07 17.48 1.12
C ILE A 139 18.56 17.44 1.33
N GLY A 140 17.87 16.49 0.70
CA GLY A 140 16.42 16.48 0.62
C GLY A 140 15.90 15.73 -0.60
N LYS A 141 14.58 15.62 -0.72
CA LYS A 141 13.92 14.95 -1.84
C LYS A 141 12.93 15.86 -2.55
N LEU A 142 12.97 15.86 -3.89
CA LEU A 142 11.91 16.39 -4.75
C LEU A 142 10.97 15.24 -5.12
N TYR A 143 9.70 15.35 -4.77
CA TYR A 143 8.68 14.34 -5.02
C TYR A 143 7.80 14.75 -6.19
N LEU A 144 7.60 13.82 -7.12
CA LEU A 144 6.55 13.87 -8.12
C LEU A 144 5.62 12.69 -7.90
N SER A 145 4.33 12.95 -7.81
CA SER A 145 3.33 11.90 -7.61
C SER A 145 2.23 11.97 -8.66
N TRP A 146 1.54 10.85 -8.86
CA TRP A 146 0.28 10.77 -9.58
C TRP A 146 -0.85 10.65 -8.57
N GLY A 147 -1.49 11.78 -8.30
CA GLY A 147 -2.57 11.92 -7.31
C GLY A 147 -3.96 11.58 -7.84
N ASP A 148 -4.12 11.32 -9.15
CA ASP A 148 -5.36 10.81 -9.73
C ASP A 148 -5.40 9.28 -9.66
N LEU A 149 -5.75 8.78 -8.47
CA LEU A 149 -5.79 7.34 -8.20
C LEU A 149 -6.88 6.62 -8.99
N GLU A 150 -7.96 7.32 -9.37
CA GLU A 150 -9.02 6.73 -10.19
C GLU A 150 -8.51 6.48 -11.62
N ALA A 151 -7.84 7.46 -12.23
CA ALA A 151 -7.18 7.28 -13.51
C ALA A 151 -6.07 6.21 -13.45
N ALA A 152 -5.30 6.18 -12.36
CA ALA A 152 -4.27 5.17 -12.15
C ALA A 152 -4.86 3.76 -11.98
N ALA A 153 -6.04 3.60 -11.37
CA ALA A 153 -6.68 2.31 -11.18
C ALA A 153 -7.51 1.84 -12.37
N ALA A 154 -7.90 2.75 -13.28
CA ALA A 154 -8.84 2.48 -14.37
C ALA A 154 -8.52 1.22 -15.21
N PRO A 155 -7.25 0.91 -15.57
CA PRO A 155 -6.94 -0.30 -16.34
C PRO A 155 -7.31 -1.61 -15.63
N TRP A 156 -7.34 -1.62 -14.29
CA TRP A 156 -7.62 -2.81 -13.48
C TRP A 156 -9.07 -2.88 -12.99
N MET A 157 -9.82 -1.77 -13.08
CA MET A 157 -11.16 -1.65 -12.53
C MET A 157 -12.13 -2.69 -13.12
N SER A 158 -12.10 -2.90 -14.44
CA SER A 158 -13.02 -3.86 -15.08
C SER A 158 -12.80 -5.29 -14.57
N ALA A 159 -11.55 -5.74 -14.46
CA ALA A 159 -11.24 -7.07 -13.96
C ALA A 159 -11.65 -7.25 -12.50
N TRP A 160 -11.42 -6.22 -11.67
CA TRP A 160 -11.84 -6.23 -10.27
C TRP A 160 -13.38 -6.26 -10.13
N LEU A 161 -14.12 -5.49 -10.94
CA LEU A 161 -15.58 -5.52 -10.96
C LEU A 161 -16.13 -6.87 -11.43
N THR A 162 -15.52 -7.50 -12.42
CA THR A 162 -15.87 -8.86 -12.85
C THR A 162 -15.67 -9.87 -11.72
N ALA A 163 -14.52 -9.83 -11.02
CA ALA A 163 -14.27 -10.71 -9.88
C ALA A 163 -15.30 -10.50 -8.74
N ASN A 164 -15.72 -9.26 -8.50
CA ASN A 164 -16.80 -8.97 -7.55
C ASN A 164 -18.14 -9.60 -7.97
N GLN A 165 -18.50 -9.51 -9.25
CA GLN A 165 -19.71 -10.13 -9.78
C GLN A 165 -19.66 -11.66 -9.65
N GLU A 166 -18.51 -12.27 -9.90
CA GLU A 166 -18.33 -13.72 -9.74
C GLU A 166 -18.52 -14.18 -8.29
N VAL A 167 -18.02 -13.41 -7.32
CA VAL A 167 -18.21 -13.69 -5.89
C VAL A 167 -19.66 -13.48 -5.46
N GLU A 168 -20.34 -12.44 -5.96
CA GLU A 168 -21.77 -12.24 -5.71
C GLU A 168 -22.60 -13.41 -6.26
N GLN A 169 -22.31 -13.86 -7.48
CA GLN A 169 -22.97 -15.02 -8.08
C GLN A 169 -22.72 -16.31 -7.28
N ALA A 170 -21.49 -16.55 -6.83
CA ALA A 170 -21.15 -17.70 -5.98
C ALA A 170 -21.94 -17.71 -4.66
N ALA A 171 -22.20 -16.53 -4.09
CA ALA A 171 -23.00 -16.39 -2.87
C ALA A 171 -24.52 -16.52 -3.10
N GLY A 172 -24.99 -16.59 -4.35
CA GLY A 172 -26.39 -16.88 -4.67
C GLY A 172 -26.80 -18.32 -4.32
N ALA A 173 -25.84 -19.24 -4.31
CA ALA A 173 -26.03 -20.64 -3.90
C ALA A 173 -24.87 -21.09 -3.00
N VAL A 174 -24.90 -20.65 -1.74
CA VAL A 174 -23.88 -21.04 -0.76
C VAL A 174 -23.98 -22.54 -0.46
N GLY A 175 -22.87 -23.26 -0.56
CA GLY A 175 -22.80 -24.68 -0.23
C GLY A 175 -22.64 -24.91 1.27
N LYS A 176 -21.59 -24.33 1.86
CA LYS A 176 -21.31 -24.38 3.30
C LYS A 176 -20.98 -22.98 3.81
N ILE A 177 -21.39 -22.68 5.03
CA ILE A 177 -20.99 -21.46 5.74
C ILE A 177 -20.71 -21.78 7.20
N GLN A 178 -19.60 -21.24 7.71
CA GLN A 178 -19.21 -21.30 9.12
C GLN A 178 -18.92 -19.88 9.58
N LEU A 179 -19.50 -19.50 10.71
CA LEU A 179 -19.38 -18.17 11.29
C LEU A 179 -18.50 -18.22 12.53
N PHE A 180 -17.56 -17.29 12.62
CA PHE A 180 -16.63 -17.17 13.75
C PHE A 180 -16.81 -15.81 14.40
N SER A 181 -16.86 -15.78 15.74
CA SER A 181 -17.02 -14.54 16.51
C SER A 181 -15.71 -14.22 17.24
N VAL A 182 -15.26 -12.97 17.16
CA VAL A 182 -14.01 -12.51 17.78
C VAL A 182 -14.30 -11.35 18.73
N GLN A 183 -13.38 -11.03 19.64
CA GLN A 183 -13.57 -9.94 20.59
C GLN A 183 -13.20 -8.56 20.03
N TYR A 184 -12.23 -8.53 19.11
CA TYR A 184 -11.76 -7.33 18.44
C TYR A 184 -12.47 -7.14 17.10
N ASP A 185 -12.54 -5.89 16.66
CA ASP A 185 -13.14 -5.58 15.37
C ASP A 185 -12.28 -6.17 14.25
N THR A 186 -12.93 -6.91 13.36
CA THR A 186 -12.36 -7.38 12.11
C THR A 186 -12.10 -6.19 11.19
N ARG A 187 -11.06 -6.26 10.36
CA ARG A 187 -10.79 -5.19 9.41
C ARG A 187 -11.99 -5.03 8.47
N VAL A 188 -12.53 -3.82 8.45
CA VAL A 188 -13.56 -3.42 7.51
C VAL A 188 -13.05 -2.20 6.75
N SER A 189 -12.89 -2.35 5.44
CA SER A 189 -12.72 -1.19 4.56
C SER A 189 -14.04 -0.42 4.52
N LEU A 190 -13.99 0.92 4.67
CA LEU A 190 -15.18 1.78 4.64
C LEU A 190 -15.88 1.67 3.28
N GLN A 191 -16.99 0.92 3.21
CA GLN A 191 -17.70 0.67 1.95
C GLN A 191 -18.22 1.94 1.29
N ASN A 192 -18.48 3.00 2.08
CA ASN A 192 -19.01 4.27 1.59
C ASN A 192 -17.91 5.24 1.12
N ASP A 193 -16.63 4.85 1.19
CA ASP A 193 -15.55 5.67 0.64
C ASP A 193 -15.54 5.53 -0.89
N PRO A 194 -15.83 6.60 -1.66
CA PRO A 194 -15.81 6.55 -3.12
C PRO A 194 -14.44 6.18 -3.70
N LYS A 195 -13.35 6.37 -2.94
CA LYS A 195 -11.99 6.02 -3.36
C LYS A 195 -11.65 4.54 -3.17
N ARG A 196 -12.48 3.80 -2.42
CA ARG A 196 -12.20 2.40 -2.06
C ARG A 196 -11.96 1.50 -3.28
N PRO A 197 -12.74 1.53 -4.37
CA PRO A 197 -12.49 0.67 -5.52
C PRO A 197 -11.11 0.91 -6.14
N ALA A 198 -10.71 2.17 -6.30
CA ALA A 198 -9.40 2.53 -6.84
C ALA A 198 -8.26 2.09 -5.91
N ASP A 199 -8.41 2.33 -4.60
CA ASP A 199 -7.45 1.91 -3.59
C ASP A 199 -7.26 0.38 -3.57
N LEU A 200 -8.35 -0.39 -3.59
CA LEU A 200 -8.28 -1.85 -3.64
C LEU A 200 -7.65 -2.34 -4.94
N CYS A 201 -8.06 -1.81 -6.10
CA CYS A 201 -7.44 -2.18 -7.37
C CYS A 201 -5.93 -2.01 -7.36
N LEU A 202 -5.44 -0.90 -6.79
CA LEU A 202 -4.03 -0.56 -6.73
C LEU A 202 -3.27 -1.33 -5.64
N ASN A 203 -3.79 -1.38 -4.42
CA ASN A 203 -3.06 -1.88 -3.26
C ASN A 203 -3.35 -3.34 -2.90
N SER A 204 -4.61 -3.78 -3.07
CA SER A 204 -5.11 -5.07 -2.53
C SER A 204 -6.19 -5.67 -3.45
N PRO A 205 -5.88 -6.00 -4.71
CA PRO A 205 -6.86 -6.43 -5.71
C PRO A 205 -7.56 -7.75 -5.35
N GLU A 206 -6.96 -8.55 -4.47
CA GLU A 206 -7.53 -9.79 -3.94
C GLU A 206 -8.69 -9.55 -2.96
N ILE A 207 -8.80 -8.35 -2.40
CA ILE A 207 -9.91 -7.93 -1.56
C ILE A 207 -11.09 -7.53 -2.45
N LEU A 208 -12.16 -8.29 -2.35
CA LEU A 208 -13.43 -8.10 -3.04
C LEU A 208 -14.51 -7.65 -2.05
N ASN A 209 -15.66 -7.23 -2.56
CA ASN A 209 -16.82 -6.88 -1.75
C ASN A 209 -17.45 -8.14 -1.18
N THR A 210 -17.80 -8.11 0.10
CA THR A 210 -18.63 -9.17 0.68
C THR A 210 -20.03 -9.16 0.09
N PRO A 211 -20.51 -10.30 -0.46
CA PRO A 211 -21.84 -10.38 -1.02
C PRO A 211 -22.93 -10.06 -0.02
N HIS A 212 -24.03 -9.46 -0.50
CA HIS A 212 -25.05 -8.93 0.41
C HIS A 212 -25.70 -10.02 1.28
N SER A 213 -25.89 -11.23 0.73
CA SER A 213 -26.43 -12.38 1.46
C SER A 213 -25.53 -12.86 2.60
N ILE A 214 -24.22 -12.73 2.44
CA ILE A 214 -23.21 -13.07 3.46
C ILE A 214 -23.08 -11.94 4.46
N ALA A 215 -22.95 -10.70 3.99
CA ALA A 215 -22.76 -9.50 4.82
C ALA A 215 -23.87 -9.32 5.87
N ARG A 216 -25.12 -9.67 5.54
CA ARG A 216 -26.27 -9.62 6.48
C ARG A 216 -26.11 -10.53 7.71
N GLN A 217 -25.26 -11.54 7.65
CA GLN A 217 -25.00 -12.47 8.76
C GLN A 217 -23.78 -12.05 9.60
N LEU A 218 -23.06 -11.03 9.14
CA LEU A 218 -21.80 -10.56 9.72
C LEU A 218 -21.99 -9.20 10.40
N ASN A 219 -21.15 -8.96 11.39
CA ASN A 219 -20.99 -7.68 12.05
C ASN A 219 -19.50 -7.42 12.23
N ASP A 220 -19.15 -6.33 12.89
CA ASP A 220 -17.76 -5.88 12.98
C ASP A 220 -16.89 -6.87 13.79
N LYS A 221 -17.51 -7.80 14.52
CA LYS A 221 -16.87 -8.84 15.35
C LYS A 221 -17.12 -10.27 14.86
N ARG A 222 -17.54 -10.43 13.60
CA ARG A 222 -17.78 -11.74 12.99
C ARG A 222 -17.20 -11.80 11.58
N PHE A 223 -16.66 -12.97 11.26
CA PHE A 223 -16.28 -13.32 9.90
C PHE A 223 -16.84 -14.70 9.52
N ALA A 224 -16.92 -14.97 8.22
CA ALA A 224 -17.40 -16.22 7.67
C ALA A 224 -16.33 -16.91 6.85
N LEU A 225 -16.23 -18.24 6.99
CA LEU A 225 -15.67 -19.12 5.97
C LEU A 225 -16.83 -19.77 5.23
N TRP A 226 -16.89 -19.63 3.92
CA TRP A 226 -17.96 -20.23 3.12
C TRP A 226 -17.45 -20.77 1.80
N SER A 227 -18.24 -21.65 1.20
CA SER A 227 -17.98 -22.20 -0.13
C SER A 227 -19.14 -21.95 -1.07
N ASP A 228 -18.84 -21.93 -2.36
CA ASP A 228 -19.89 -22.07 -3.37
C ASP A 228 -20.60 -23.43 -3.26
N GLN A 229 -21.71 -23.60 -3.99
CA GLN A 229 -22.54 -24.80 -3.95
C GLN A 229 -21.75 -26.08 -4.26
N THR A 230 -20.76 -25.98 -5.14
CA THR A 230 -19.94 -27.12 -5.57
C THR A 230 -18.88 -27.50 -4.52
N GLY A 231 -18.59 -26.61 -3.57
CA GLY A 231 -17.54 -26.81 -2.58
C GLY A 231 -16.12 -26.70 -3.14
N THR A 232 -15.98 -26.18 -4.36
CA THR A 232 -14.68 -26.06 -5.07
C THR A 232 -14.03 -24.72 -4.82
N ARG A 233 -14.81 -23.66 -4.62
CA ARG A 233 -14.32 -22.32 -4.30
C ARG A 233 -14.69 -21.96 -2.88
N TRP A 234 -13.68 -21.57 -2.12
CA TRP A 234 -13.80 -21.21 -0.72
C TRP A 234 -13.43 -19.74 -0.53
N HIS A 235 -14.13 -19.09 0.38
CA HIS A 235 -14.07 -17.65 0.59
C HIS A 235 -14.01 -17.34 2.09
N LEU A 236 -13.24 -16.32 2.45
CA LEU A 236 -13.31 -15.69 3.76
C LEU A 236 -13.91 -14.30 3.63
N SER A 237 -14.85 -13.98 4.50
CA SER A 237 -15.58 -12.71 4.47
C SER A 237 -15.62 -12.07 5.84
N THR A 238 -15.23 -10.81 5.96
CA THR A 238 -15.75 -9.91 7.00
C THR A 238 -17.04 -9.28 6.48
N ARG A 239 -17.65 -8.38 7.27
CA ARG A 239 -18.86 -7.68 6.85
C ARG A 239 -18.71 -6.94 5.52
N SER A 240 -17.51 -6.43 5.20
CA SER A 240 -17.30 -5.64 3.99
C SER A 240 -16.32 -6.23 2.97
N ASP A 241 -15.37 -7.04 3.43
CA ASP A 241 -14.25 -7.49 2.62
C ASP A 241 -14.25 -9.02 2.50
N THR A 242 -14.11 -9.52 1.27
CA THR A 242 -14.06 -10.95 0.94
C THR A 242 -12.83 -11.30 0.13
N VAL A 243 -12.22 -12.44 0.43
CA VAL A 243 -11.15 -13.02 -0.39
C VAL A 243 -11.55 -14.40 -0.88
N LEU A 244 -11.24 -14.70 -2.14
CA LEU A 244 -11.24 -16.07 -2.66
C LEU A 244 -9.94 -16.76 -2.21
N LEU A 245 -10.05 -17.94 -1.61
CA LEU A 245 -8.93 -18.70 -1.07
C LEU A 245 -8.23 -19.55 -2.14
N GLY A 246 -6.92 -19.76 -1.97
CA GLY A 246 -6.13 -20.60 -2.86
C GLY A 246 -5.60 -19.89 -4.12
N GLY A 247 -5.78 -18.57 -4.23
CA GLY A 247 -5.16 -17.76 -5.27
C GLY A 247 -3.67 -17.50 -5.01
N PRO A 248 -2.95 -16.87 -5.95
CA PRO A 248 -1.53 -16.58 -5.81
C PRO A 248 -1.16 -15.83 -4.52
N GLU A 249 -2.03 -14.94 -4.05
CA GLU A 249 -1.80 -14.14 -2.83
C GLU A 249 -2.64 -14.57 -1.63
N THR A 250 -3.53 -15.54 -1.82
CA THR A 250 -4.52 -15.98 -0.82
C THR A 250 -4.42 -17.48 -0.54
N SER A 251 -3.30 -18.11 -0.91
CA SER A 251 -2.98 -19.52 -0.64
C SER A 251 -2.16 -19.73 0.63
N GLU A 252 -1.47 -18.69 1.12
CA GLU A 252 -0.77 -18.74 2.41
C GLU A 252 -1.65 -18.19 3.54
N VAL A 253 -1.85 -19.01 4.56
CA VAL A 253 -2.49 -18.64 5.83
C VAL A 253 -1.40 -18.44 6.88
N ARG A 254 -1.27 -17.23 7.40
CA ARG A 254 -0.38 -16.95 8.54
C ARG A 254 -1.21 -16.94 9.81
N LEU A 255 -0.71 -17.65 10.81
CA LEU A 255 -1.31 -17.76 12.12
C LEU A 255 -0.31 -17.24 13.15
N THR A 256 -0.69 -16.22 13.89
CA THR A 256 0.18 -15.61 14.90
C THR A 256 -0.46 -15.75 16.26
N GLN A 257 0.28 -16.31 17.22
CA GLN A 257 -0.09 -16.39 18.63
C GLN A 257 0.90 -15.58 19.45
N LEU A 258 0.47 -14.42 19.96
CA LEU A 258 1.28 -13.60 20.85
C LEU A 258 0.79 -13.75 22.27
N GLU A 259 1.65 -14.27 23.13
CA GLU A 259 1.40 -14.34 24.56
C GLU A 259 1.41 -12.93 25.17
N PRO A 260 0.62 -12.67 26.22
CA PRO A 260 0.69 -11.42 26.96
C PRO A 260 2.11 -11.14 27.48
N ALA A 261 2.56 -9.89 27.37
CA ALA A 261 3.75 -9.40 28.06
C ALA A 261 3.54 -7.96 28.54
N ARG A 262 3.67 -6.95 27.66
CA ARG A 262 3.22 -5.58 27.98
C ARG A 262 1.77 -5.33 27.57
N GLY A 263 1.33 -6.00 26.51
CA GLY A 263 -0.06 -6.04 26.06
C GLY A 263 -0.82 -7.29 26.54
N GLY A 264 -2.10 -7.35 26.19
CA GLY A 264 -3.01 -8.46 26.53
C GLY A 264 -2.81 -9.73 25.68
N GLY A 265 -1.84 -9.73 24.76
CA GLY A 265 -1.64 -10.83 23.82
C GLY A 265 -2.67 -10.83 22.69
N SER A 266 -2.47 -11.70 21.70
CA SER A 266 -3.40 -11.84 20.58
C SER A 266 -3.30 -13.18 19.86
N ALA A 267 -4.34 -13.50 19.11
CA ALA A 267 -4.37 -14.56 18.11
C ALA A 267 -4.84 -13.96 16.78
N THR A 268 -4.09 -14.14 15.68
CA THR A 268 -4.48 -13.62 14.35
C THR A 268 -4.48 -14.71 13.28
N ILE A 269 -5.35 -14.51 12.29
CA ILE A 269 -5.32 -15.19 10.99
C ILE A 269 -5.10 -14.09 9.95
N ASP A 270 -4.06 -14.21 9.14
CA ASP A 270 -3.72 -13.28 8.07
C ASP A 270 -3.60 -14.04 6.73
N ILE A 271 -4.33 -13.60 5.72
CA ILE A 271 -4.32 -14.15 4.34
C ILE A 271 -4.25 -12.98 3.38
N GLY A 272 -3.08 -12.78 2.74
CA GLY A 272 -2.82 -11.57 1.97
C GLY A 272 -3.01 -10.32 2.85
N ARG A 273 -3.85 -9.38 2.42
CA ARG A 273 -4.23 -8.20 3.21
C ARG A 273 -5.48 -8.38 4.10
N TRP A 274 -6.16 -9.51 3.98
CA TRP A 274 -7.30 -9.87 4.82
C TRP A 274 -6.83 -10.43 6.15
N TRP A 275 -7.43 -10.02 7.26
CA TRP A 275 -7.11 -10.58 8.56
C TRP A 275 -8.27 -10.52 9.56
N ALA A 276 -8.20 -11.42 10.54
CA ALA A 276 -9.04 -11.41 11.73
C ALA A 276 -8.15 -11.56 12.98
N ARG A 277 -8.47 -10.82 14.03
CA ARG A 277 -7.76 -10.84 15.31
C ARG A 277 -8.72 -11.17 16.43
N ASP A 278 -8.23 -11.91 17.41
CA ASP A 278 -8.88 -12.10 18.68
C ASP A 278 -7.86 -12.03 19.84
N ALA A 279 -8.34 -12.17 21.07
CA ALA A 279 -7.50 -12.30 22.25
C ALA A 279 -6.61 -13.56 22.18
N TRP A 280 -5.50 -13.54 22.92
CA TRP A 280 -4.63 -14.70 23.07
C TRP A 280 -5.42 -15.95 23.51
N LYS A 281 -5.05 -17.11 22.98
CA LYS A 281 -5.76 -18.39 23.18
C LYS A 281 -7.25 -18.35 22.77
N SER A 282 -7.59 -17.54 21.77
CA SER A 282 -8.93 -17.53 21.20
C SER A 282 -9.33 -18.91 20.67
N ARG A 283 -10.42 -19.44 21.24
CA ARG A 283 -11.08 -20.64 20.73
C ARG A 283 -11.62 -20.43 19.32
N SER A 284 -12.11 -19.23 19.01
CA SER A 284 -12.69 -18.89 17.71
C SER A 284 -11.65 -18.94 16.60
N ILE A 285 -10.47 -18.36 16.84
CA ILE A 285 -9.33 -18.44 15.92
C ILE A 285 -8.86 -19.89 15.74
N ALA A 286 -8.78 -20.67 16.83
CA ALA A 286 -8.41 -22.09 16.76
C ALA A 286 -9.46 -22.96 16.05
N GLU A 287 -10.74 -22.61 16.09
CA GLU A 287 -11.81 -23.27 15.32
C GLU A 287 -11.74 -22.88 13.84
N ALA A 288 -11.50 -21.61 13.54
CA ALA A 288 -11.31 -21.12 12.18
C ALA A 288 -10.08 -21.72 11.51
N GLU A 289 -8.96 -21.84 12.22
CA GLU A 289 -7.76 -22.54 11.75
C GLU A 289 -8.10 -23.97 11.31
N ARG A 290 -8.74 -24.77 12.19
CA ARG A 290 -9.14 -26.15 11.87
C ARG A 290 -10.11 -26.25 10.69
N ALA A 291 -10.92 -25.22 10.47
CA ALA A 291 -11.81 -25.15 9.32
C ALA A 291 -11.04 -24.83 8.03
N LEU A 292 -10.08 -23.90 8.09
CA LEU A 292 -9.20 -23.54 6.99
C LEU A 292 -8.27 -24.69 6.58
N GLU A 293 -7.79 -25.51 7.52
CA GLU A 293 -6.96 -26.69 7.22
C GLU A 293 -7.68 -27.72 6.33
N ARG A 294 -9.02 -27.65 6.25
CA ARG A 294 -9.83 -28.52 5.39
C ARG A 294 -10.04 -27.94 3.98
N VAL A 295 -9.61 -26.70 3.74
CA VAL A 295 -9.72 -26.04 2.44
C VAL A 295 -8.55 -26.48 1.56
N PRO A 296 -8.81 -27.08 0.39
CA PRO A 296 -7.74 -27.53 -0.50
C PRO A 296 -6.87 -26.38 -1.01
N GLY A 297 -5.57 -26.63 -1.16
CA GLY A 297 -4.63 -25.69 -1.78
C GLY A 297 -4.08 -24.60 -0.85
N LEU A 298 -4.46 -24.60 0.44
CA LEU A 298 -3.88 -23.69 1.43
C LEU A 298 -2.60 -24.24 2.04
N THR A 299 -1.68 -23.33 2.34
CA THR A 299 -0.44 -23.55 3.08
C THR A 299 -0.48 -22.75 4.37
N PHE A 300 0.22 -23.21 5.41
CA PHE A 300 0.14 -22.61 6.74
C PHE A 300 1.53 -22.22 7.25
N LYS A 301 1.66 -20.97 7.70
CA LYS A 301 2.81 -20.48 8.47
C LYS A 301 2.35 -20.11 9.87
N ARG A 302 3.02 -20.67 10.88
CA ARG A 302 2.66 -20.47 12.29
C ARG A 302 3.78 -19.74 13.00
N TYR A 303 3.42 -18.66 13.70
CA TYR A 303 4.33 -17.86 14.49
C TYR A 303 3.84 -17.80 15.94
N SER A 304 4.77 -17.82 16.88
CA SER A 304 4.49 -17.65 18.30
C SER A 304 5.53 -16.72 18.93
N GLY A 305 5.09 -15.86 19.85
CA GLY A 305 5.95 -14.88 20.50
C GLY A 305 5.25 -14.17 21.65
N HIS A 306 5.77 -13.01 22.05
CA HIS A 306 5.22 -12.17 23.12
C HIS A 306 4.79 -10.80 22.57
N ASP A 307 3.72 -10.25 23.14
CA ASP A 307 3.17 -8.94 22.79
C ASP A 307 3.97 -7.82 23.47
N ALA A 308 4.79 -7.12 22.66
CA ALA A 308 5.79 -6.14 23.10
C ALA A 308 5.22 -4.80 23.55
#